data_AF-A0A930QF07-F1
#
_entry.id   AF-A0A930QF07-F1
#
_cell.length_a   1.000
_cell.length_b   1.000
_cell.length_c   1.000
_cell.angle_alpha   90.00
_cell.angle_beta   90.00
_cell.angle_gamma   90.00
#
_symmetry.space_group_name_H-M   'P 1'
#
loop_
_entity.id
_entity.type
_entity.pdbx_description
1 polymer ?
#
loop_
_entity_poly.entity_id
_entity_poly.type
_entity_poly.pdbx_seq_one_letter_code
_entity_poly.pdbx_strand_id
1 'polypeptide(L)'
;MDYKDPNNRMHLIKLRSQTLRRYYHYIYNQLKSNYKKAAIFILWLGKYLSYQMQEQNFRPNYNINYRRGQVILVDFGYRIGSELGGAHYAVVLDVKSSKQNNQVTVVPLRSDKGRDTRYLSIY
;
A
#
# COMPACT_ATOMS: atom_id res chain seq x y z
N MET A 1 4.07 18.15 20.34
CA MET A 1 5.22 18.74 19.62
C MET A 1 5.03 18.46 18.14
N ASP A 2 5.17 19.48 17.30
CA ASP A 2 5.03 19.31 15.86
C ASP A 2 6.36 18.82 15.25
N TYR A 3 6.37 17.58 14.79
CA TYR A 3 7.56 16.98 14.16
C TYR A 3 7.79 17.45 12.71
N LYS A 4 6.84 18.19 12.12
CA LYS A 4 6.98 18.77 10.79
C LYS A 4 7.68 20.13 10.81
N ASP A 5 7.75 20.79 11.97
CA ASP A 5 8.49 22.02 12.16
C ASP A 5 10.02 21.76 12.18
N PRO A 6 10.81 22.39 11.28
CA PRO A 6 12.27 22.26 11.24
C PRO A 6 12.98 22.59 12.56
N ASN A 7 12.41 23.47 13.40
CA ASN A 7 12.99 23.85 14.69
C ASN A 7 13.04 22.67 15.68
N ASN A 8 12.21 21.65 15.47
CA ASN A 8 12.13 20.46 16.32
C ASN A 8 13.05 19.31 15.84
N ARG A 9 14.09 19.61 15.06
CA ARG A 9 15.01 18.63 14.43
C ARG A 9 15.54 17.58 15.41
N MET A 10 15.94 17.96 16.61
CA MET A 10 16.47 17.03 17.62
C MET A 10 15.43 15.99 18.05
N HIS A 11 14.17 16.42 18.22
CA HIS A 11 13.08 15.52 18.57
C HIS A 11 12.70 14.59 17.42
N LEU A 12 12.76 15.07 16.17
CA LEU A 12 12.56 14.24 14.99
C LEU A 12 13.66 13.17 14.85
N ILE A 13 14.92 13.52 15.08
CA ILE A 13 16.05 12.57 15.07
C ILE A 13 15.84 11.48 16.14
N LYS A 14 15.41 11.87 17.34
CA LYS A 14 15.09 10.91 18.42
C LYS A 14 13.95 9.98 18.01
N LEU A 15 12.87 10.51 17.45
CA LEU A 15 11.71 9.74 16.97
C LEU A 15 12.10 8.76 15.86
N ARG A 16 12.96 9.18 14.93
CA ARG A 16 13.50 8.31 13.86
C ARG A 16 14.17 7.08 14.45
N SER A 17 15.12 7.27 15.37
CA SER A 17 15.86 6.15 15.99
C SER A 17 14.92 5.20 16.74
N GLN A 18 13.93 5.75 17.46
CA GLN A 18 12.92 4.96 18.16
C GLN A 18 12.05 4.15 17.18
N THR A 19 11.60 4.77 16.10
CA THR A 19 10.77 4.13 15.07
C THR A 19 11.53 3.00 14.35
N LEU A 20 12.78 3.24 13.96
CA LEU A 20 13.62 2.21 13.34
C LEU A 20 13.84 1.03 14.28
N ARG A 21 14.07 1.29 15.58
CA ARG A 21 14.17 0.25 16.59
C ARG A 21 12.88 -0.57 16.69
N ARG A 22 11.70 0.05 16.63
CA ARG A 22 10.40 -0.66 16.64
C ARG A 22 10.25 -1.58 15.43
N TYR A 23 10.59 -1.10 14.22
CA TYR A 23 10.58 -1.95 13.02
C TYR A 23 11.52 -3.14 13.14
N TYR A 24 12.74 -2.91 13.62
CA TYR A 24 13.72 -3.98 13.86
C TYR A 24 13.16 -5.06 14.78
N HIS A 25 12.61 -4.69 15.95
CA HIS A 25 12.07 -5.66 16.90
C HIS A 25 10.84 -6.39 16.35
N TYR A 26 9.96 -5.68 15.63
CA TYR A 26 8.82 -6.31 14.97
C TYR A 26 9.26 -7.38 13.96
N ILE A 27 10.18 -7.03 13.06
CA ILE A 27 10.72 -7.95 12.06
C ILE A 27 11.40 -9.14 12.73
N TYR A 28 12.26 -8.89 13.73
CA TYR A 28 12.95 -9.94 14.48
C TYR A 28 11.97 -10.94 15.12
N ASN A 29 10.91 -10.45 15.76
CA ASN A 29 9.89 -11.30 16.38
C ASN A 29 9.06 -12.06 15.34
N GLN A 30 8.73 -11.43 14.22
CA GLN A 30 8.00 -12.09 13.12
C GLN A 30 8.85 -13.14 12.43
N LEU A 31 10.16 -12.97 12.29
CA LEU A 31 11.05 -14.00 11.71
C LEU A 31 11.01 -15.30 12.52
N LYS A 32 10.84 -15.23 13.84
CA LYS A 32 10.71 -16.40 14.72
C LYS A 32 9.31 -17.02 14.71
N SER A 33 8.26 -16.19 14.65
CA SER A 33 6.87 -16.64 14.84
C SER A 33 6.10 -16.86 13.54
N ASN A 34 6.35 -16.07 12.51
CA ASN A 34 5.69 -16.13 11.21
C ASN A 34 6.62 -15.59 10.10
N TYR A 35 7.55 -16.45 9.67
CA TYR A 35 8.55 -16.11 8.67
C TYR A 35 7.94 -15.54 7.38
N LYS A 36 6.85 -16.15 6.88
CA LYS A 36 6.15 -15.67 5.67
C LYS A 36 5.67 -14.23 5.83
N LYS A 37 5.07 -13.90 6.97
CA LYS A 37 4.59 -12.55 7.25
C LYS A 37 5.74 -11.54 7.37
N ALA A 38 6.87 -11.96 7.95
CA ALA A 38 8.09 -11.15 8.00
C ALA A 38 8.64 -10.88 6.59
N ALA A 39 8.76 -11.92 5.76
CA ALA A 39 9.26 -11.80 4.39
C ALA A 39 8.41 -10.84 3.55
N ILE A 40 7.08 -11.00 3.57
CA ILE A 40 6.16 -10.10 2.84
C ILE A 40 6.30 -8.65 3.32
N PHE A 41 6.45 -8.44 4.64
CA PHE A 41 6.62 -7.11 5.21
C PHE A 41 7.93 -6.44 4.77
N ILE A 42 9.04 -7.18 4.81
CA ILE A 42 10.36 -6.69 4.38
C ILE A 42 10.34 -6.34 2.89
N LEU A 43 9.81 -7.23 2.05
CA LEU A 43 9.68 -7.00 0.61
C LEU A 43 8.84 -5.74 0.31
N TRP A 44 7.72 -5.58 1.01
CA TRP A 44 6.88 -4.39 0.86
C TRP A 44 7.59 -3.11 1.30
N LEU A 45 8.31 -3.12 2.43
CA LEU A 45 9.09 -1.95 2.88
C LEU A 45 10.13 -1.53 1.83
N GLY A 46 10.88 -2.49 1.29
CA GLY A 46 11.88 -2.21 0.23
C GLY A 46 11.23 -1.68 -1.05
N LYS A 47 10.09 -2.24 -1.44
CA LYS A 47 9.30 -1.79 -2.59
C LYS A 47 8.76 -0.37 -2.39
N TYR A 48 8.22 -0.06 -1.22
CA TYR A 48 7.72 1.27 -0.87
C TYR A 48 8.84 2.33 -0.93
N LEU A 49 10.01 2.03 -0.36
CA LEU A 49 11.17 2.93 -0.44
C LEU A 49 11.59 3.16 -1.90
N SER A 50 11.59 2.10 -2.71
CA SER A 50 11.91 2.19 -4.13
C SER A 50 10.93 3.11 -4.87
N TYR A 51 9.63 3.04 -4.56
CA TYR A 51 8.63 3.96 -5.11
C TYR A 51 8.88 5.42 -4.72
N GLN A 52 9.18 5.69 -3.45
CA GLN A 52 9.50 7.03 -2.97
C GLN A 52 10.75 7.60 -3.65
N MET A 53 11.79 6.79 -3.87
CA MET A 53 13.00 7.22 -4.57
C MET A 53 12.76 7.52 -6.05
N GLN A 54 11.83 6.79 -6.69
CA GLN A 54 11.51 6.95 -8.11
C GLN A 54 10.48 8.05 -8.37
N GLU A 55 9.78 8.54 -7.33
CA GLU A 55 8.69 9.52 -7.44
C GLU A 55 9.11 10.79 -8.19
N GLN A 56 10.32 11.30 -7.93
CA GLN A 56 10.85 12.50 -8.59
C GLN A 56 11.06 12.31 -10.11
N ASN A 57 11.29 11.07 -10.55
CA ASN A 57 11.52 10.74 -11.95
C ASN A 57 10.25 10.20 -12.63
N PHE A 58 9.14 10.08 -11.90
CA PHE A 58 7.90 9.55 -12.41
C PHE A 58 7.28 10.51 -13.43
N ARG A 59 6.95 10.00 -14.61
CA ARG A 59 6.37 10.77 -15.71
C ARG A 59 4.95 10.25 -16.01
N PRO A 60 3.89 10.91 -15.50
CA PRO A 60 2.50 10.46 -15.65
C PRO A 60 2.05 10.30 -17.10
N ASN A 61 2.67 11.02 -18.03
CA ASN A 61 2.32 10.98 -19.46
C ASN A 61 2.53 9.60 -20.11
N TYR A 62 3.36 8.73 -19.51
CA TYR A 62 3.52 7.34 -19.95
C TYR A 62 2.41 6.41 -19.46
N ASN A 63 1.53 6.86 -18.55
CA ASN A 63 0.40 6.08 -18.10
C ASN A 63 -0.65 5.94 -19.21
N ILE A 64 -1.39 4.84 -19.15
CA ILE A 64 -2.59 4.64 -19.95
C ILE A 64 -3.71 5.57 -19.47
N ASN A 65 -4.63 5.90 -20.37
CA ASN A 65 -5.91 6.46 -19.96
C ASN A 65 -6.75 5.36 -19.36
N TYR A 66 -7.04 5.46 -18.07
CA TYR A 66 -7.99 4.58 -17.42
C TYR A 66 -9.41 4.88 -17.92
N ARG A 67 -10.29 3.88 -17.88
CA ARG A 67 -11.70 4.04 -18.25
C ARG A 67 -12.57 3.48 -17.14
N ARG A 68 -13.70 4.11 -16.86
CA ARG A 68 -14.69 3.56 -15.93
C ARG A 68 -15.06 2.13 -16.33
N GLY A 69 -15.08 1.22 -15.36
CA GLY A 69 -15.34 -0.21 -15.58
C GLY A 69 -14.12 -1.01 -16.04
N GLN A 70 -12.99 -0.38 -16.36
CA GLN A 70 -11.76 -1.08 -16.70
C GLN A 70 -11.24 -1.86 -15.49
N VAL A 71 -10.85 -3.12 -15.72
CA VAL A 71 -10.19 -3.95 -14.72
C VAL A 71 -8.68 -3.76 -14.84
N ILE A 72 -8.03 -3.36 -13.76
CA ILE A 72 -6.58 -3.16 -13.67
C ILE A 72 -5.99 -3.94 -12.50
N LEU A 73 -4.71 -4.28 -12.59
CA LEU A 73 -3.97 -4.89 -11.48
C LEU A 73 -3.36 -3.78 -10.62
N VAL A 74 -3.70 -3.76 -9.33
CA VAL A 74 -3.24 -2.74 -8.37
C VAL A 74 -2.53 -3.44 -7.21
N ASP A 75 -1.39 -2.91 -6.79
CA ASP A 75 -0.74 -3.33 -5.54
C ASP A 75 -1.25 -2.49 -4.37
N PHE A 76 -2.07 -3.09 -3.50
CA PHE A 76 -2.60 -2.46 -2.29
C PHE A 76 -1.61 -2.50 -1.11
N GLY A 77 -0.39 -2.98 -1.33
CA GLY A 77 0.67 -2.95 -0.34
C GLY A 77 0.51 -3.96 0.79
N TYR A 78 1.15 -3.71 1.93
CA TYR A 78 1.10 -4.62 3.07
C TYR A 78 -0.23 -4.49 3.82
N ARG A 79 -0.99 -5.59 3.91
CA ARG A 79 -2.30 -5.63 4.55
C ARG A 79 -2.24 -5.22 6.03
N ILE A 80 -3.08 -4.25 6.40
CA ILE A 80 -3.39 -3.92 7.80
C ILE A 80 -4.73 -4.57 8.16
N GLY A 81 -4.76 -5.34 9.25
CA GLY A 81 -5.98 -6.03 9.69
C GLY A 81 -6.58 -6.95 8.61
N SER A 82 -7.83 -6.64 8.23
CA SER A 82 -8.65 -7.42 7.29
C SER A 82 -8.79 -6.77 5.91
N GLU A 83 -8.00 -5.74 5.61
CA GLU A 83 -7.98 -5.07 4.30
C GLU A 83 -7.50 -6.02 3.19
N LEU A 84 -7.68 -5.62 1.93
CA LEU A 84 -6.99 -6.29 0.82
C LEU A 84 -5.57 -5.76 0.73
N GLY A 85 -4.60 -6.64 0.47
CA GLY A 85 -3.19 -6.28 0.40
C GLY A 85 -2.47 -7.13 -0.63
N GLY A 86 -1.38 -6.60 -1.17
CA GLY A 86 -0.68 -7.14 -2.33
C GLY A 86 -1.42 -6.83 -3.63
N ALA A 87 -1.02 -7.54 -4.68
CA ALA A 87 -1.56 -7.38 -6.02
C ALA A 87 -2.97 -7.97 -6.14
N HIS A 88 -3.95 -7.14 -6.46
CA HIS A 88 -5.34 -7.52 -6.70
C HIS A 88 -5.90 -6.81 -7.94
N TYR A 89 -6.79 -7.49 -8.65
CA TYR A 89 -7.59 -6.82 -9.67
C TYR A 89 -8.52 -5.81 -9.03
N ALA A 90 -8.78 -4.70 -9.69
CA ALA A 90 -9.68 -3.66 -9.24
C ALA A 90 -10.40 -3.02 -10.43
N VAL A 91 -11.63 -2.55 -10.19
CA VAL A 91 -12.45 -1.85 -11.20
C VAL A 91 -12.29 -0.35 -11.02
N VAL A 92 -11.95 0.35 -12.11
CA VAL A 92 -11.85 1.81 -12.13
C VAL A 92 -13.24 2.44 -12.05
N LEU A 93 -13.42 3.40 -11.13
CA LEU A 93 -14.68 4.14 -10.95
C LEU A 93 -14.71 5.50 -11.66
N ASP A 94 -13.54 6.07 -11.98
CA ASP A 94 -13.45 7.42 -12.50
C ASP A 94 -14.09 7.54 -13.90
N VAL A 95 -14.98 8.54 -14.04
CA VAL A 95 -15.68 8.82 -15.31
C VAL A 95 -14.79 9.58 -16.29
N LYS A 96 -13.97 10.50 -15.77
CA LYS A 96 -13.01 11.30 -16.54
C LYS A 96 -11.63 11.16 -15.92
N SER A 97 -10.75 10.42 -16.58
CA SER A 97 -9.33 10.40 -16.24
C SER A 97 -8.53 10.96 -17.40
N SER A 98 -7.85 12.08 -17.16
CA SER A 98 -6.79 12.55 -18.05
C SER A 98 -5.49 11.81 -17.72
N LYS A 99 -4.57 11.66 -18.68
CA LYS A 99 -3.23 11.09 -18.44
C LYS A 99 -2.42 11.85 -17.36
N GLN A 100 -2.79 13.12 -17.13
CA GLN A 100 -2.16 13.99 -16.14
C GLN A 100 -2.75 13.82 -14.74
N ASN A 101 -3.87 13.10 -14.61
CA ASN A 101 -4.40 12.82 -13.28
C ASN A 101 -3.54 11.72 -12.63
N ASN A 102 -2.87 12.09 -11.53
CA ASN A 102 -2.00 11.19 -10.77
C ASN A 102 -2.78 10.26 -9.83
N GLN A 103 -4.12 10.36 -9.81
CA GLN A 103 -4.97 9.60 -8.91
C GLN A 103 -6.03 8.83 -9.70
N VAL A 104 -6.34 7.63 -9.22
CA VAL A 104 -7.40 6.77 -9.77
C VAL A 104 -8.22 6.19 -8.63
N THR A 105 -9.53 6.29 -8.71
CA THR A 105 -10.45 5.65 -7.78
C THR A 105 -10.77 4.23 -8.26
N VAL A 106 -10.55 3.24 -7.41
CA VAL A 106 -10.79 1.83 -7.75
C VAL A 106 -11.54 1.08 -6.66
N VAL A 107 -12.31 0.05 -7.04
CA VAL A 107 -12.88 -0.94 -6.13
C VAL A 107 -12.15 -2.26 -6.31
N PRO A 108 -11.48 -2.79 -5.28
CA PRO A 108 -10.75 -4.04 -5.40
C PRO A 108 -11.70 -5.23 -5.57
N LEU A 109 -11.31 -6.15 -6.44
CA LEU A 109 -11.96 -7.43 -6.67
C LEU A 109 -11.27 -8.50 -5.81
N ARG A 110 -12.09 -9.34 -5.19
CA ARG A 110 -11.64 -10.50 -4.45
C ARG A 110 -12.20 -11.73 -5.14
N SER A 111 -11.35 -12.71 -5.41
CA SER A 111 -11.80 -14.02 -5.89
C SER A 111 -12.69 -14.66 -4.83
N ASP A 112 -13.84 -15.15 -5.25
CA ASP A 112 -14.64 -16.04 -4.43
C ASP A 112 -13.85 -17.34 -4.20
N LYS A 113 -13.80 -17.78 -2.95
CA LYS A 113 -13.12 -19.02 -2.53
C LYS A 113 -14.10 -20.03 -1.97
N GLY A 114 -15.39 -19.90 -2.29
CA GLY A 114 -16.46 -20.75 -1.77
C GLY A 114 -16.58 -20.65 -0.25
N ARG A 115 -16.20 -19.51 0.33
CA ARG A 115 -16.35 -19.27 1.77
C ARG A 115 -17.64 -18.51 1.98
N ASP A 116 -18.53 -19.11 2.77
CA ASP A 116 -19.79 -18.52 3.18
C ASP A 116 -19.52 -17.15 3.83
N THR A 117 -19.76 -16.08 3.08
CA THR A 117 -19.74 -14.74 3.63
C THR A 117 -21.18 -14.38 3.94
N ARG A 118 -21.46 -13.82 5.13
CA ARG A 118 -22.83 -13.49 5.55
C ARG A 118 -23.62 -12.65 4.53
N TYR A 119 -22.94 -11.96 3.63
CA TYR A 119 -23.54 -11.17 2.55
C TYR A 119 -24.11 -11.99 1.39
N LEU A 120 -23.70 -13.25 1.21
CA LEU A 120 -24.30 -14.15 0.21
C LEU A 120 -25.69 -14.63 0.65
N SER A 121 -26.03 -14.56 1.94
CA SER A 121 -27.36 -14.96 2.44
C SER A 121 -28.46 -13.93 2.22
N ILE A 122 -28.12 -12.75 1.67
CA ILE A 122 -29.07 -11.64 1.42
C ILE A 122 -29.51 -11.60 -0.05
N TYR A 123 -28.94 -12.45 -0.91
CA TYR A 123 -29.31 -12.59 -2.33
C TYR A 123 -29.72 -14.02 -2.65
#